data_AF-A0A0H3PCM1-F1
#
_entry.id   AF-A0A0H3PCM1-F1
#
_cell.length_a   1.000
_cell.length_b   1.000
_cell.length_c   1.000
_cell.angle_alpha   90.00
_cell.angle_beta   90.00
_cell.angle_gamma   90.00
#
_symmetry.space_group_name_H-M   'P 1'
#
loop_
_entity.id
_entity.type
_entity.pdbx_description
1 polymer ?
#
loop_
_entity_poly.entity_id
_entity_poly.type
_entity_poly.pdbx_seq_one_letter_code
_entity_poly.pdbx_strand_id
1 'polypeptide(L)'
;MGKHYTIEFKLQALQPILNGKMSIREAARFYNIPSNALVGTWLKRFEKSGIKGLIPRKPSGRPPMKPKYAKMPPPPKTEEDRLRLRILQLEAEVAYLKELRKLRLQDEAEQQKLSKG
;
A
#
# COMPACT_ATOMS: atom_id res chain seq x y z
N MET A 1 12.24 -6.70 -7.94
CA MET A 1 12.87 -6.41 -6.64
C MET A 1 14.18 -5.70 -6.90
N GLY A 2 14.40 -4.48 -6.39
CA GLY A 2 15.64 -3.73 -6.61
C GLY A 2 16.80 -4.31 -5.79
N LYS A 3 18.01 -4.34 -6.33
CA LYS A 3 19.21 -4.70 -5.55
C LYS A 3 19.50 -3.61 -4.52
N HIS A 4 19.51 -3.97 -3.23
CA HIS A 4 19.88 -3.07 -2.15
C HIS A 4 21.37 -3.21 -1.83
N TYR A 5 22.09 -2.10 -1.86
CA TYR A 5 23.51 -2.06 -1.53
C TYR A 5 23.70 -1.50 -0.12
N THR A 6 24.54 -2.18 0.68
CA THR A 6 24.95 -1.71 2.00
C THR A 6 25.77 -0.42 1.89
N ILE A 7 25.85 0.34 2.98
CA ILE A 7 26.64 1.58 2.99
C ILE A 7 28.12 1.27 2.75
N GLU A 8 28.63 0.20 3.36
CA GLU A 8 30.00 -0.29 3.21
C GLU A 8 30.34 -0.58 1.76
N PHE A 9 29.48 -1.32 1.05
CA PHE A 9 29.67 -1.61 -0.36
C PHE A 9 29.71 -0.34 -1.21
N LYS A 10 28.82 0.62 -0.93
CA LYS A 10 28.83 1.92 -1.65
C LYS A 10 30.13 2.68 -1.42
N LEU A 11 30.67 2.65 -0.20
CA LEU A 11 31.95 3.30 0.11
C LEU A 11 33.12 2.63 -0.61
N GLN A 12 33.17 1.30 -0.62
CA GLN A 12 34.19 0.55 -1.38
C GLN A 12 34.13 0.89 -2.88
N ALA A 13 32.93 0.98 -3.45
CA ALA A 13 32.76 1.36 -4.85
C ALA A 13 33.18 2.81 -5.15
N LEU A 14 33.03 3.72 -4.18
CA LEU A 14 33.38 5.14 -4.34
C LEU A 14 34.86 5.46 -4.06
N GLN A 15 35.53 4.72 -3.19
CA GLN A 15 36.93 4.97 -2.80
C GLN A 15 37.90 5.09 -4.01
N PRO A 16 37.90 4.17 -4.99
CA PRO A 16 38.78 4.30 -6.16
C PRO A 16 38.46 5.53 -7.02
N ILE A 17 37.19 5.95 -7.07
CA ILE A 17 36.75 7.13 -7.83
C ILE A 17 37.22 8.41 -7.13
N LEU A 18 37.04 8.49 -5.82
CA LEU A 18 37.48 9.63 -5.00
C LEU A 18 39.01 9.81 -5.03
N ASN A 19 39.74 8.71 -5.12
CA ASN A 19 41.20 8.71 -5.25
C ASN A 19 41.68 8.98 -6.69
N GLY A 20 40.77 9.24 -7.65
CA GLY A 20 41.10 9.47 -9.06
C GLY A 20 41.64 8.25 -9.81
N LYS A 21 41.53 7.04 -9.24
CA LYS A 21 42.08 5.79 -9.80
C LYS A 21 41.14 5.13 -10.81
N MET A 22 39.84 5.42 -10.74
CA MET A 22 38.82 4.85 -11.62
C MET A 22 37.77 5.89 -11.99
N SER A 23 37.28 5.84 -13.22
CA SER A 23 36.05 6.52 -13.62
C SER A 23 34.81 5.81 -13.05
N ILE A 24 33.67 6.52 -13.03
CA ILE A 24 32.38 5.97 -12.60
C ILE A 24 32.01 4.71 -13.38
N ARG A 25 32.32 4.67 -14.69
CA ARG A 25 32.02 3.53 -15.57
C ARG A 25 32.91 2.33 -15.26
N GLU A 26 34.18 2.56 -14.99
CA GLU A 26 35.13 1.49 -14.63
C GLU A 26 34.79 0.90 -13.27
N ALA A 27 34.50 1.73 -12.27
CA ALA A 27 34.07 1.27 -10.96
C ALA A 27 32.76 0.46 -11.05
N ALA A 28 31.76 0.95 -11.80
CA ALA A 28 30.51 0.21 -11.97
C ALA A 28 30.74 -1.17 -12.61
N ARG A 29 31.63 -1.27 -13.60
CA ARG A 29 32.00 -2.56 -14.22
C ARG A 29 32.74 -3.46 -13.24
N PHE A 30 33.74 -2.94 -12.55
CA PHE A 30 34.58 -3.69 -11.61
C PHE A 30 33.76 -4.28 -10.45
N TYR A 31 32.84 -3.48 -9.88
CA TYR A 31 31.95 -3.91 -8.79
C TYR A 31 30.65 -4.57 -9.27
N ASN A 32 30.53 -4.89 -10.57
CA ASN A 32 29.36 -5.52 -11.20
C ASN A 32 28.02 -4.82 -10.89
N ILE A 33 28.05 -3.49 -10.90
CA ILE A 33 26.88 -2.63 -10.69
C ILE A 33 26.23 -2.37 -12.05
N PRO A 34 24.96 -2.75 -12.27
CA PRO A 34 24.32 -2.71 -13.58
C PRO A 34 24.08 -1.30 -14.11
N SER A 35 24.20 -0.27 -13.27
CA SER A 35 23.91 1.12 -13.64
C SER A 35 25.04 2.05 -13.20
N ASN A 36 25.73 2.64 -14.16
CA ASN A 36 26.74 3.68 -13.91
C ASN A 36 26.10 4.92 -13.26
N ALA A 37 24.85 5.23 -13.62
CA ALA A 37 24.10 6.35 -13.06
C ALA A 37 23.83 6.17 -11.56
N LEU A 38 23.71 4.92 -11.09
CA LEU A 38 23.55 4.61 -9.67
C LEU A 38 24.81 4.99 -8.88
N VAL A 39 25.99 4.63 -9.39
CA VAL A 39 27.29 4.99 -8.79
C VAL A 39 27.49 6.52 -8.81
N GLY A 40 27.18 7.18 -9.93
CA GLY A 40 27.22 8.65 -10.01
C GLY A 40 26.27 9.34 -9.02
N THR A 41 25.11 8.74 -8.76
CA THR A 41 24.17 9.25 -7.74
C THR A 41 24.73 9.09 -6.33
N TRP A 42 25.41 7.98 -6.04
CA TRP A 42 26.07 7.79 -4.74
C TRP A 42 27.21 8.79 -4.54
N LEU A 43 28.02 9.02 -5.58
CA LEU A 43 29.11 9.99 -5.54
C LEU A 43 28.58 11.40 -5.22
N LYS A 44 27.58 11.88 -5.99
CA LYS A 44 26.96 13.20 -5.75
C LYS A 44 26.38 13.34 -4.34
N ARG A 45 25.76 12.29 -3.81
CA ARG A 45 25.21 12.30 -2.44
C ARG A 45 26.31 12.29 -1.39
N PHE A 46 27.39 11.56 -1.64
CA PHE A 46 28.57 11.50 -0.79
C PHE A 46 29.30 12.85 -0.76
N GLU A 47 29.52 13.49 -1.92
CA GLU A 47 30.12 14.84 -1.98
C GLU A 47 29.27 15.87 -1.23
N LYS A 48 27.93 15.78 -1.33
CA LYS A 48 27.03 16.72 -0.67
C LYS A 48 26.92 16.55 0.84
N SER A 49 27.02 15.32 1.35
CA SER A 49 26.64 15.01 2.74
C SER A 49 27.46 13.90 3.41
N GLY A 50 28.60 13.56 2.83
CA GLY A 50 29.48 12.48 3.26
C GLY A 50 28.74 11.15 3.38
N ILE A 51 29.12 10.36 4.39
CA ILE A 51 28.53 9.06 4.69
C ILE A 51 27.01 9.17 4.91
N LYS A 52 26.51 10.28 5.50
CA LYS A 52 25.06 10.50 5.72
C LYS A 52 24.28 10.51 4.40
N GLY A 53 24.90 10.87 3.29
CA GLY A 53 24.29 10.84 1.96
C GLY A 53 24.08 9.43 1.39
N LEU A 54 24.82 8.45 1.89
CA LEU A 54 24.73 7.04 1.46
C LEU A 54 23.71 6.24 2.25
N ILE A 55 23.31 6.75 3.42
CA ILE A 55 22.26 6.16 4.26
C ILE A 55 20.95 6.15 3.45
N PRO A 56 20.28 4.98 3.33
CA PRO A 56 18.96 4.92 2.72
C PRO A 56 18.02 5.89 3.43
N ARG A 57 17.47 6.85 2.68
CA ARG A 57 16.42 7.70 3.22
C ARG A 57 15.24 6.82 3.57
N LYS A 58 14.71 6.97 4.80
CA LYS A 58 13.38 6.44 5.12
C LYS A 58 12.43 6.89 4.00
N PRO A 59 11.52 6.03 3.52
CA PRO A 59 10.49 6.46 2.59
C PRO A 59 9.85 7.70 3.18
N SER A 60 10.06 8.86 2.54
CA SER A 60 9.55 10.12 3.04
C SER A 60 8.04 9.96 3.11
N GLY A 61 7.49 10.08 4.32
CA GLY A 61 6.11 9.79 4.64
C GLY A 61 5.16 10.62 3.80
N ARG A 62 4.76 10.09 2.65
CA ARG A 62 3.39 10.34 2.21
C ARG A 62 2.54 9.63 3.25
N PRO A 63 1.75 10.35 4.06
CA PRO A 63 0.75 9.69 4.87
C PRO A 63 -0.09 8.82 3.91
N PRO A 64 -0.46 7.60 4.33
CA PRO A 64 -1.32 6.77 3.51
C PRO A 64 -2.56 7.59 3.15
N MET A 65 -2.93 7.62 1.87
CA MET A 65 -4.16 8.28 1.45
C MET A 65 -5.32 7.69 2.24
N LYS A 66 -6.17 8.57 2.80
CA LYS A 66 -7.46 8.16 3.34
C LYS A 66 -8.22 7.41 2.23
N PRO A 67 -8.74 6.20 2.51
CA PRO A 67 -9.51 5.47 1.52
C PRO A 67 -10.77 6.29 1.17
N LYS A 68 -11.17 6.29 -0.11
CA LYS A 68 -12.38 7.01 -0.58
C LYS A 68 -13.68 6.40 -0.04
N TYR A 69 -13.61 5.18 0.49
CA TYR A 69 -14.72 4.41 1.04
C TYR A 69 -14.28 3.77 2.36
N ALA A 70 -15.25 3.51 3.24
CA ALA A 70 -14.99 2.71 4.44
C ALA A 70 -14.40 1.37 4.01
N LYS A 71 -13.27 0.99 4.63
CA LYS A 71 -12.74 -0.36 4.43
C LYS A 71 -13.78 -1.33 4.98
N MET A 72 -14.00 -2.46 4.28
CA MET A 72 -14.73 -3.57 4.86
C MET A 72 -14.15 -3.88 6.25
N PRO A 73 -14.99 -4.23 7.24
CA PRO A 73 -14.49 -4.65 8.52
C PRO A 73 -13.45 -5.75 8.29
N PRO A 74 -12.29 -5.66 8.96
CA PRO A 74 -11.27 -6.69 8.83
C PRO A 74 -11.90 -8.05 9.16
N PRO A 75 -11.40 -9.14 8.56
CA PRO A 75 -11.88 -10.48 8.89
C PRO A 75 -11.81 -10.67 10.42
N PRO A 76 -12.88 -11.20 11.05
CA PRO A 76 -12.93 -11.40 12.49
C PRO A 76 -11.71 -12.19 12.98
N LYS A 77 -11.03 -11.71 14.01
CA LYS A 77 -9.87 -12.39 14.60
C LYS A 77 -10.25 -13.35 15.73
N THR A 78 -11.44 -13.15 16.29
CA THR A 78 -12.01 -13.95 17.37
C THR A 78 -13.37 -14.51 16.97
N GLU A 79 -13.80 -15.60 17.61
CA GLU A 79 -15.14 -16.17 17.43
C GLU A 79 -16.24 -15.19 17.87
N GLU A 80 -16.01 -14.41 18.93
CA GLU A 80 -16.98 -13.41 19.38
C GLU A 80 -17.20 -12.32 18.32
N ASP A 81 -16.13 -11.82 17.71
CA ASP A 81 -16.23 -10.83 16.62
C ASP A 81 -16.96 -11.41 15.41
N ARG A 82 -16.75 -12.69 15.11
CA ARG A 82 -17.41 -13.40 14.01
C ARG A 82 -18.91 -13.52 14.25
N LEU A 83 -19.30 -13.87 15.47
CA LEU A 83 -20.71 -13.98 15.85
C LEU A 83 -21.40 -12.61 15.82
N ARG A 84 -20.76 -11.57 16.35
CA ARG A 84 -21.28 -10.19 16.28
C ARG A 84 -21.51 -9.73 14.84
N LEU A 85 -20.56 -10.03 13.94
CA LEU A 85 -20.71 -9.72 12.52
C LEU A 85 -21.87 -10.48 11.88
N ARG A 86 -22.03 -11.77 12.22
CA ARG A 86 -23.14 -12.59 11.71
C ARG A 86 -24.49 -12.09 12.19
N ILE A 87 -24.61 -11.69 13.47
CA ILE A 87 -25.83 -11.11 14.04
C ILE A 87 -26.20 -9.84 13.26
N LEU A 88 -25.25 -8.92 13.08
CA LEU A 88 -25.48 -7.68 12.33
C LEU A 88 -25.97 -7.94 10.89
N GLN A 89 -25.36 -8.91 10.20
CA GLN A 89 -25.79 -9.29 8.85
C GLN A 89 -27.22 -9.83 8.83
N LEU A 90 -27.55 -10.72 9.78
CA LEU A 90 -28.89 -11.30 9.89
C LEU A 90 -29.94 -10.24 10.26
N GLU A 91 -29.60 -9.29 11.13
CA GLU A 91 -30.48 -8.18 11.48
C GLU A 91 -30.79 -7.30 10.26
N ALA A 92 -29.78 -6.99 9.44
CA ALA A 92 -29.96 -6.24 8.20
C ALA A 92 -30.83 -7.01 7.18
N GLU A 93 -30.60 -8.31 7.02
CA GLU A 93 -31.39 -9.18 6.15
C GLU A 93 -32.86 -9.24 6.59
N VAL A 94 -33.10 -9.45 7.89
CA VAL A 94 -34.45 -9.47 8.47
C VAL A 94 -35.14 -8.12 8.28
N ALA A 95 -34.44 -7.00 8.47
CA ALA A 95 -35.00 -5.68 8.23
C ALA A 95 -35.42 -5.50 6.76
N TYR A 96 -34.56 -5.89 5.82
CA TYR A 96 -34.87 -5.83 4.39
C TYR A 96 -36.09 -6.69 4.01
N LEU A 97 -36.15 -7.94 4.51
CA LEU A 97 -37.28 -8.84 4.27
C LEU A 97 -38.60 -8.31 4.85
N LYS A 98 -38.55 -7.64 6.00
CA LYS A 98 -39.72 -6.98 6.59
C LYS A 98 -40.24 -5.85 5.71
N GLU A 99 -39.37 -5.01 5.16
CA GLU A 99 -39.79 -3.94 4.24
C GLU A 99 -40.36 -4.52 2.94
N LEU A 100 -39.74 -5.56 2.37
CA LEU A 100 -40.28 -6.24 1.19
C LEU A 100 -41.67 -6.83 1.45
N ARG A 101 -41.88 -7.42 2.63
CA ARG A 101 -43.19 -7.96 3.02
C ARG A 101 -44.25 -6.87 3.14
N LYS A 102 -43.91 -5.71 3.72
CA LYS A 102 -44.82 -4.56 3.80
C LYS A 102 -45.25 -4.09 2.42
N LEU A 103 -44.30 -3.96 1.49
CA LEU A 103 -44.59 -3.53 0.11
C LEU A 103 -45.56 -4.48 -0.58
N ARG A 104 -45.32 -5.80 -0.51
CA ARG A 104 -46.23 -6.80 -1.09
C ARG A 104 -47.66 -6.72 -0.53
N LEU A 105 -47.79 -6.53 0.78
CA LEU A 105 -49.11 -6.40 1.42
C LEU A 105 -49.83 -5.11 0.98
N GLN A 106 -49.07 -4.02 0.73
CA GLN A 106 -49.64 -2.79 0.19
C GLN A 106 -50.14 -3.02 -1.24
N ASP A 107 -49.32 -3.62 -2.10
CA ASP A 107 -49.70 -3.95 -3.49
C ASP A 107 -50.95 -4.83 -3.54
N GLU A 108 -51.01 -5.90 -2.73
CA GLU A 108 -52.19 -6.78 -2.63
C GLU A 108 -53.45 -6.03 -2.18
N ALA A 109 -53.32 -5.13 -1.21
CA ALA A 109 -54.44 -4.31 -0.74
C ALA A 109 -54.92 -3.31 -1.81
N GLU A 110 -54.02 -2.75 -2.61
CA GLU A 110 -54.37 -1.88 -3.73
C GLU A 110 -55.11 -2.65 -4.83
N GLN A 111 -54.61 -3.82 -5.22
CA GLN A 111 -55.25 -4.69 -6.22
C GLN A 111 -56.67 -5.12 -5.80
N GLN A 112 -56.87 -5.43 -4.52
CA GLN A 112 -58.20 -5.77 -4.00
C GLN A 112 -59.18 -4.60 -4.03
N LYS A 113 -58.71 -3.36 -3.86
CA LYS A 113 -59.55 -2.15 -3.99
C LYS A 113 -59.95 -1.91 -5.45
N LEU A 114 -59.00 -2.07 -6.38
CA LEU A 114 -59.23 -1.95 -7.82
C LEU A 114 -60.22 -3.01 -8.36
N SER A 115 -60.23 -4.21 -7.78
CA SER A 115 -61.16 -5.29 -8.19
C SER A 115 -62.58 -5.14 -7.63
N LYS A 116 -62.82 -4.27 -6.64
CA LYS A 116 -64.12 -4.13 -5.96
C LYS A 116 -64.86 -2.81 -6.27
N GLY A 117 -64.25 -1.91 -7.04
CA GLY A 117 -64.89 -0.71 -7.59
C GLY A 117 -65.28 -0.91 -9.03
#